data_AF-A0A9P6I5G0-F1
#
_entry.id   AF-A0A9P6I5G0-F1
#
_cell.length_a   1.000
_cell.length_b   1.000
_cell.length_c   1.000
_cell.angle_alpha   90.00
_cell.angle_beta   90.00
_cell.angle_gamma   90.00
#
_symmetry.space_group_name_H-M   'P 1'
#
loop_
_entity.id
_entity.type
_entity.pdbx_description
1 polymer ?
#
loop_
_entity_poly.entity_id
_entity_poly.type
_entity_poly.pdbx_seq_one_letter_code
_entity_poly.pdbx_strand_id
1 'polypeptide(L)'
;MLAGTSTAAVVGLAASFIGASIWGTAGLPFIIGSSIGFVLGSTKWYFAAEQEALLQLDKYPSILRLHLVSNFPWKPELGRRSIEWFTATRFSANWQMKSMLIAAWLTAQPALDEIRNRSEAELVEAYSRQRVSQRQSLVQSDEDNGDDDVLSR
;
A
#
# COMPACT_ATOMS: atom_id res chain seq x y z
N MET A 1 -13.42 -0.14 0.26
CA MET A 1 -14.80 -0.24 -0.27
C MET A 1 -14.89 -1.02 -1.57
N LEU A 2 -14.09 -0.70 -2.59
CA LEU A 2 -14.12 -1.40 -3.90
C LEU A 2 -14.02 -2.93 -3.80
N ALA A 3 -13.15 -3.47 -2.93
CA ALA A 3 -13.01 -4.92 -2.73
C ALA A 3 -14.25 -5.57 -2.10
N GLY A 4 -14.90 -4.89 -1.15
CA GLY A 4 -16.14 -5.35 -0.54
C GLY A 4 -17.30 -5.33 -1.52
N THR A 5 -17.47 -4.24 -2.27
CA THR A 5 -18.55 -4.09 -3.25
C THR A 5 -18.38 -5.02 -4.45
N SER A 6 -17.15 -5.25 -4.94
CA SER A 6 -16.91 -6.17 -6.05
C SER A 6 -17.18 -7.63 -5.64
N THR A 7 -16.73 -8.02 -4.44
CA THR A 7 -16.99 -9.37 -3.90
C THR A 7 -18.48 -9.56 -3.65
N ALA A 8 -19.18 -8.55 -3.12
CA ALA A 8 -20.63 -8.55 -2.98
C ALA A 8 -21.36 -8.75 -4.31
N ALA A 9 -20.93 -8.06 -5.37
CA ALA A 9 -21.52 -8.20 -6.69
C ALA A 9 -21.32 -9.61 -7.26
N VAL A 10 -20.09 -10.14 -7.23
CA VAL A 10 -19.78 -11.47 -7.77
C VAL A 10 -20.52 -12.57 -7.01
N VAL A 11 -20.47 -12.56 -5.67
CA VAL A 11 -21.13 -13.58 -4.85
C VAL A 11 -22.65 -13.47 -4.95
N GLY A 12 -23.20 -12.25 -4.98
CA GLY A 12 -24.63 -12.02 -5.17
C GLY A 12 -25.14 -12.52 -6.51
N LEU A 13 -24.45 -12.20 -7.60
CA LEU A 13 -24.80 -12.69 -8.94
C LEU A 13 -24.72 -14.22 -9.02
N ALA A 14 -23.68 -14.84 -8.46
CA ALA A 14 -23.56 -16.28 -8.40
C ALA A 14 -24.71 -16.93 -7.61
N ALA A 15 -25.04 -16.39 -6.43
CA ALA A 15 -26.16 -16.86 -5.62
C ALA A 15 -27.51 -16.69 -6.32
N SER A 16 -27.66 -15.62 -7.12
CA SER A 16 -28.86 -15.36 -7.92
C SER A 16 -29.08 -16.43 -8.99
N PHE A 17 -28.02 -16.80 -9.73
CA PHE A 17 -28.11 -17.84 -10.75
C PHE A 17 -28.49 -19.20 -10.17
N ILE A 18 -27.88 -19.57 -9.04
CA ILE A 18 -28.19 -20.82 -8.33
C ILE A 18 -29.63 -20.78 -7.81
N GLY A 19 -30.01 -19.70 -7.14
CA GLY A 19 -31.33 -19.57 -6.51
C GLY A 19 -32.48 -19.48 -7.51
N ALA A 20 -32.27 -18.82 -8.65
CA ALA A 20 -33.22 -18.79 -9.76
C ALA A 20 -33.45 -20.18 -10.34
N SER A 21 -32.40 -21.01 -10.42
CA SER A 21 -32.48 -22.36 -10.99
C SER A 21 -33.21 -23.36 -10.09
N ILE A 22 -33.18 -23.15 -8.76
CA ILE A 22 -33.78 -24.09 -7.79
C ILE A 22 -35.17 -23.64 -7.35
N TRP A 23 -35.34 -22.35 -7.01
CA TRP A 23 -36.58 -21.82 -6.41
C TRP A 23 -37.34 -20.84 -7.31
N GLY A 24 -36.83 -20.53 -8.51
CA GLY A 24 -37.46 -19.56 -9.42
C GLY A 24 -37.36 -18.10 -8.94
N THR A 25 -36.64 -17.84 -7.85
CA THR A 25 -36.43 -16.48 -7.31
C THR A 25 -34.94 -16.12 -7.31
N ALA A 26 -34.62 -14.99 -7.93
CA ALA A 26 -33.24 -14.49 -8.00
C ALA A 26 -32.94 -13.45 -6.89
N GLY A 27 -33.95 -12.68 -6.47
CA GLY A 27 -33.75 -11.50 -5.61
C GLY A 27 -33.32 -11.81 -4.19
N LEU A 28 -33.96 -12.77 -3.51
CA LEU A 28 -33.60 -13.14 -2.14
C LEU A 28 -32.19 -13.76 -2.07
N PRO A 29 -31.84 -14.73 -2.94
CA PRO A 29 -30.46 -15.25 -3.03
C PRO A 29 -29.43 -14.18 -3.35
N PHE A 30 -29.74 -13.21 -4.22
CA PHE A 30 -28.86 -12.07 -4.50
C PHE A 30 -28.52 -11.30 -3.22
N ILE A 31 -29.54 -10.87 -2.46
CA ILE A 31 -29.35 -10.03 -1.27
C ILE A 31 -28.50 -10.75 -0.22
N ILE A 32 -28.80 -12.03 0.03
CA ILE A 32 -28.05 -12.84 1.01
C ILE A 32 -26.62 -13.03 0.52
N GLY A 33 -26.43 -13.44 -0.74
CA GLY A 33 -25.12 -13.65 -1.35
C GLY A 33 -24.27 -12.37 -1.35
N SER A 34 -24.84 -11.24 -1.75
CA SER A 34 -24.15 -9.95 -1.74
C SER A 34 -23.77 -9.49 -0.34
N SER A 35 -24.62 -9.72 0.66
CA SER A 35 -24.30 -9.37 2.05
C SER A 35 -23.11 -10.18 2.57
N ILE A 36 -23.10 -11.49 2.32
CA ILE A 36 -21.98 -12.37 2.70
C ILE A 36 -20.71 -11.95 1.93
N GLY A 37 -20.80 -11.74 0.62
CA GLY A 37 -19.68 -11.31 -0.21
C GLY A 37 -19.11 -9.97 0.25
N PHE A 38 -19.97 -9.03 0.65
CA PHE A 38 -19.55 -7.74 1.20
C PHE A 38 -18.79 -7.89 2.51
N VAL A 39 -19.29 -8.71 3.44
CA VAL A 39 -18.65 -8.96 4.74
C VAL A 39 -17.28 -9.60 4.54
N LEU A 40 -17.19 -10.64 3.71
CA LEU A 40 -15.93 -11.33 3.42
C LEU A 40 -14.91 -10.40 2.75
N GLY A 41 -15.34 -9.68 1.71
CA GLY A 41 -14.47 -8.74 0.99
C GLY A 41 -13.98 -7.60 1.89
N SER A 42 -14.85 -7.05 2.73
CA SER A 42 -14.50 -5.97 3.67
C SER A 42 -13.57 -6.47 4.78
N THR A 43 -13.81 -7.67 5.30
CA THR A 43 -12.96 -8.30 6.32
C THR A 43 -11.55 -8.56 5.78
N LYS A 44 -11.44 -9.14 4.57
CA LYS A 44 -10.14 -9.38 3.92
C LYS A 44 -9.38 -8.07 3.68
N TRP A 45 -10.09 -7.04 3.21
CA TRP A 45 -9.49 -5.71 3.01
C TRP A 45 -9.01 -5.11 4.34
N TYR A 46 -9.79 -5.24 5.41
CA TYR A 46 -9.43 -4.74 6.73
C TYR A 46 -8.14 -5.38 7.25
N PHE A 47 -7.99 -6.70 7.15
CA PHE A 47 -6.75 -7.38 7.57
C PHE A 47 -5.53 -6.95 6.75
N ALA A 48 -5.69 -6.75 5.44
CA ALA A 48 -4.61 -6.25 4.60
C ALA A 48 -4.23 -4.80 4.99
N ALA A 49 -5.23 -3.94 5.22
CA ALA A 49 -5.01 -2.57 5.68
C ALA A 49 -4.33 -2.52 7.05
N GLU A 50 -4.68 -3.43 7.96
CA GLU A 50 -4.03 -3.55 9.26
C GLU A 50 -2.53 -3.86 9.13
N GLN A 51 -2.18 -4.87 8.32
CA GLN A 51 -0.78 -5.25 8.11
C GLN A 51 0.02 -4.12 7.47
N GLU A 52 -0.53 -3.48 6.44
CA GLU A 52 0.13 -2.37 5.75
C GLU A 52 0.31 -1.17 6.70
N ALA A 53 -0.70 -0.82 7.47
CA ALA A 53 -0.62 0.29 8.42
C ALA A 53 0.44 0.04 9.52
N LEU A 54 0.57 -1.20 10.00
CA LEU A 54 1.62 -1.58 10.96
C LEU A 54 3.02 -1.49 10.34
N LEU A 55 3.20 -1.96 9.11
CA LEU A 55 4.48 -1.88 8.41
C LEU A 55 4.89 -0.43 8.16
N GLN A 56 3.95 0.42 7.75
CA GLN A 56 4.21 1.84 7.53
C GLN A 56 4.46 2.60 8.83
N LEU A 57 3.89 2.15 9.95
CA LEU A 57 4.20 2.71 11.27
C LEU A 57 5.67 2.51 11.63
N ASP A 58 6.20 1.32 11.41
CA ASP A 58 7.62 1.04 11.70
C ASP A 58 8.56 1.80 10.74
N LYS A 59 8.15 2.02 9.49
CA LYS A 59 8.95 2.75 8.49
C LYS A 59 8.90 4.27 8.64
N TYR A 60 7.74 4.84 8.94
CA TYR A 60 7.51 6.29 9.00
C TYR A 60 6.75 6.72 10.27
N PRO A 61 7.28 6.43 11.47
CA PRO A 61 6.56 6.62 12.73
C PRO A 61 6.19 8.08 13.02
N SER A 62 7.01 9.04 12.55
CA SER A 62 6.78 10.48 12.73
C SER A 62 5.52 10.96 11.99
N ILE A 63 5.30 10.49 10.77
CA ILE A 63 4.16 10.86 9.92
C ILE A 63 2.89 10.25 10.49
N LEU A 64 2.94 8.95 10.81
CA LEU A 64 1.78 8.26 11.36
C LEU A 64 1.39 8.84 12.73
N ARG A 65 2.36 9.23 13.57
CA ARG A 65 2.10 9.95 14.82
C ARG A 65 1.36 11.27 14.57
N LEU A 66 1.78 12.06 13.59
CA LEU A 66 1.12 13.33 13.26
C LEU A 66 -0.36 13.10 12.92
N HIS A 67 -0.64 12.15 12.04
CA HIS A 67 -2.01 11.81 11.64
C HIS A 67 -2.82 11.19 12.78
N LEU A 68 -2.21 10.37 13.64
CA LEU A 68 -2.85 9.84 14.84
C LEU A 68 -3.27 10.95 15.81
N VAL A 69 -2.38 11.90 16.11
CA VAL A 69 -2.71 13.00 17.02
C VAL A 69 -3.77 13.92 16.42
N SER A 70 -3.69 14.18 15.12
CA SER A 70 -4.65 15.04 14.39
C SER A 70 -6.06 14.42 14.30
N ASN A 71 -6.15 13.12 13.99
CA ASN A 71 -7.44 12.44 13.82
C ASN A 71 -8.14 12.14 15.15
N PHE A 72 -7.37 12.05 16.24
CA PHE A 72 -7.87 11.63 17.55
C PHE A 72 -7.57 12.65 18.66
N PRO A 73 -8.02 13.92 18.54
CA PRO A 73 -7.69 14.98 19.51
C PRO A 73 -8.24 14.69 20.92
N TRP A 74 -9.27 13.86 21.04
CA TRP A 74 -9.82 13.41 22.33
C TRP A 74 -8.95 12.38 23.07
N LYS A 75 -7.84 11.89 22.47
CA LYS A 75 -6.84 11.04 23.13
C LYS A 75 -5.52 11.80 23.35
N PRO A 76 -5.44 12.70 24.35
CA PRO A 76 -4.27 13.55 24.57
C PRO A 76 -3.00 12.76 24.93
N GLU A 77 -3.16 11.53 25.41
CA GLU A 77 -2.05 10.61 25.66
C GLU A 77 -1.17 10.41 24.43
N LEU A 78 -1.77 10.32 23.23
CA LEU A 78 -1.02 10.13 21.99
C LEU A 78 -0.07 11.31 21.70
N GLY A 79 -0.51 12.55 21.96
CA GLY A 79 0.32 13.74 21.76
C GLY A 79 1.50 13.83 22.73
N ARG A 80 1.32 13.31 23.96
CA ARG A 80 2.35 13.33 25.01
C ARG A 80 3.44 12.28 24.84
N ARG A 81 3.20 11.23 24.04
CA ARG A 81 4.20 10.19 23.79
C ARG A 81 5.22 10.65 22.74
N SER A 82 6.47 10.24 22.96
CA SER A 82 7.56 10.41 22.00
C SER A 82 7.38 9.47 20.80
N ILE A 83 8.17 9.66 19.74
CA ILE A 83 8.05 8.90 18.49
C ILE A 83 8.36 7.42 18.71
N GLU A 84 9.31 7.09 19.59
CA GLU A 84 9.74 5.72 19.90
C GLU A 84 8.64 4.88 20.56
N TRP A 85 7.60 5.53 21.09
CA TRP A 85 6.44 4.84 21.63
C TRP A 85 5.53 4.27 20.53
N PHE A 86 5.60 4.79 19.32
CA PHE A 86 4.74 4.40 18.20
C PHE A 86 5.33 3.21 17.46
N THR A 87 5.10 2.00 17.98
CA THR A 87 5.62 0.75 17.42
C THR A 87 4.51 -0.19 16.97
N ALA A 88 4.77 -1.01 15.95
CA ALA A 88 3.82 -2.02 15.49
C ALA A 88 3.36 -2.96 16.63
N THR A 89 4.27 -3.38 17.52
CA THR A 89 3.93 -4.26 18.66
C THR A 89 2.87 -3.66 19.59
N ARG A 90 2.94 -2.35 19.85
CA ARG A 90 1.96 -1.68 20.72
C ARG A 90 0.61 -1.52 20.03
N PHE A 91 0.64 -1.14 18.76
CA PHE A 91 -0.59 -0.91 18.00
C PHE A 91 -1.29 -2.22 17.61
N SER A 92 -0.57 -3.34 17.53
CA SER A 92 -1.15 -4.66 17.27
C SER A 92 -1.77 -5.32 18.51
N ALA A 93 -1.51 -4.80 19.71
CA ALA A 93 -1.97 -5.42 20.96
C ALA A 93 -3.49 -5.32 21.20
N ASN A 94 -4.15 -4.29 20.68
CA ASN A 94 -5.60 -4.13 20.85
C ASN A 94 -6.28 -3.61 19.59
N TRP A 95 -7.52 -4.04 19.37
CA TRP A 95 -8.29 -3.71 18.16
C TRP A 95 -8.55 -2.22 18.01
N GLN A 96 -8.74 -1.48 19.11
CA GLN A 96 -8.99 -0.05 19.06
C GLN A 96 -7.78 0.71 18.49
N MET A 97 -6.57 0.38 18.93
CA MET A 97 -5.32 0.95 18.41
C MET A 97 -5.11 0.56 16.95
N LYS A 98 -5.38 -0.70 16.56
CA LYS A 98 -5.35 -1.12 15.16
C LYS A 98 -6.26 -0.26 14.28
N SER A 99 -7.52 -0.08 14.69
CA SER A 99 -8.49 0.72 13.93
C SER A 99 -8.08 2.20 13.86
N MET A 100 -7.58 2.76 14.96
CA MET A 100 -7.05 4.12 14.97
C MET A 100 -5.84 4.28 14.03
N LEU A 101 -4.94 3.30 14.02
CA LEU A 101 -3.78 3.30 13.14
C LEU A 101 -4.18 3.21 11.68
N ILE A 102 -5.13 2.33 11.33
CA ILE A 102 -5.66 2.22 9.97
C ILE A 102 -6.24 3.57 9.52
N ALA A 103 -7.03 4.23 10.37
CA ALA A 103 -7.59 5.54 10.04
C ALA A 103 -6.49 6.60 9.83
N ALA A 104 -5.49 6.66 10.71
CA ALA A 104 -4.35 7.54 10.55
C ALA A 104 -3.56 7.25 9.27
N TRP A 105 -3.29 5.98 8.98
CA TRP A 105 -2.62 5.52 7.77
C TRP A 105 -3.39 5.89 6.50
N LEU A 106 -4.72 5.75 6.49
CA LEU A 106 -5.57 6.16 5.38
C LEU A 106 -5.50 7.67 5.14
N THR A 107 -5.51 8.48 6.20
CA THR A 107 -5.35 9.94 6.04
C THR A 107 -3.92 10.35 5.68
N ALA A 108 -2.93 9.51 5.99
CA ALA A 108 -1.52 9.75 5.68
C ALA A 108 -1.15 9.32 4.25
N GLN A 109 -2.02 8.60 3.52
CA GLN A 109 -1.73 8.10 2.17
C GLN A 109 -1.12 9.16 1.25
N PRO A 110 -1.64 10.40 1.15
CA PRO A 110 -1.05 11.40 0.25
C PRO A 110 0.40 11.74 0.61
N ALA A 111 0.72 11.82 1.90
CA ALA A 111 2.07 12.11 2.37
C ALA A 111 3.02 10.92 2.16
N LEU A 112 2.54 9.71 2.38
CA LEU A 112 3.31 8.47 2.16
C LEU A 112 3.61 8.26 0.67
N ASP A 113 2.62 8.50 -0.19
CA ASP A 113 2.77 8.40 -1.65
C ASP A 113 3.77 9.43 -2.18
N GLU A 114 3.72 10.66 -1.68
CA GLU A 114 4.66 11.72 -2.05
C GLU A 114 6.11 11.35 -1.68
N ILE A 115 6.33 10.80 -0.48
CA ILE A 115 7.66 10.32 -0.08
C ILE A 115 8.13 9.19 -0.98
N ARG A 116 7.24 8.22 -1.26
CA ARG A 116 7.56 7.11 -2.16
C ARG A 116 7.95 7.64 -3.54
N ASN A 117 7.18 8.55 -4.11
CA ASN A 117 7.43 9.13 -5.43
C ASN A 117 8.79 9.86 -5.49
N ARG A 118 9.15 10.62 -4.45
CA ARG A 118 10.47 11.27 -4.38
C ARG A 118 11.59 10.25 -4.31
N SER A 119 11.47 9.24 -3.45
CA SER A 119 12.47 8.18 -3.34
C SER A 119 12.62 7.40 -4.65
N GLU A 120 11.53 7.12 -5.36
CA GLU A 120 11.57 6.48 -6.68
C GLU A 120 12.25 7.36 -7.73
N ALA A 121 11.98 8.68 -7.74
CA ALA A 121 12.63 9.61 -8.66
C ALA A 121 14.15 9.69 -8.43
N GLU A 122 14.59 9.77 -7.16
CA GLU A 122 16.00 9.77 -6.78
C GLU A 122 16.71 8.49 -7.23
N LEU A 123 16.06 7.33 -7.05
CA LEU A 123 16.58 6.05 -7.50
C LEU A 123 16.71 5.99 -9.03
N VAL A 124 15.69 6.45 -9.77
CA VAL A 124 15.73 6.48 -11.25
C VAL A 124 16.84 7.40 -11.75
N GLU A 125 17.06 8.55 -11.11
CA GLU A 125 18.16 9.46 -11.44
C GLU A 125 19.54 8.84 -11.16
N ALA A 126 19.69 8.11 -10.05
CA ALA A 126 20.92 7.39 -9.75
C ALA A 126 21.21 6.32 -10.82
N TYR A 127 20.21 5.53 -11.21
CA TYR A 127 20.35 4.52 -12.26
C TYR A 127 20.66 5.12 -13.63
N SER A 128 20.00 6.23 -13.99
CA SER A 128 20.24 6.87 -15.29
C SER A 128 21.66 7.43 -15.39
N ARG A 129 22.17 8.07 -14.32
CA ARG A 129 23.56 8.53 -14.23
C ARG A 129 24.57 7.39 -14.34
N GLN A 130 24.33 6.29 -13.62
CA GLN A 130 25.19 5.11 -13.70
C GLN A 130 25.23 4.53 -15.12
N ARG A 131 24.09 4.46 -15.81
CA ARG A 131 24.00 3.96 -17.19
C ARG A 131 24.74 4.85 -18.19
N VAL A 132 24.66 6.17 -18.02
CA VAL A 132 25.40 7.14 -18.86
C VAL A 132 26.90 6.97 -18.64
N SER A 133 27.35 6.88 -17.39
CA SER A 133 28.76 6.67 -17.06
C SER A 133 29.29 5.34 -17.63
N GLN A 134 28.52 4.25 -17.54
CA GLN A 134 28.90 2.95 -18.11
C GLN A 134 28.99 2.99 -19.64
N ARG A 135 28.09 3.74 -20.30
CA ARG A 135 28.13 3.90 -21.76
C ARG A 135 29.35 4.71 -22.20
N GLN A 136 29.71 5.75 -21.45
CA GLN A 136 30.90 6.54 -21.71
C GLN A 136 32.18 5.72 -21.54
N SER A 137 32.28 4.88 -20.50
CA SER A 137 33.45 4.00 -20.33
C SER A 137 33.61 2.98 -21.46
N LEU A 138 32.49 2.48 -22.02
CA LEU A 138 32.53 1.54 -23.15
C LEU A 138 32.96 2.21 -24.46
N VAL A 139 32.48 3.43 -24.73
CA VAL A 139 32.88 4.20 -25.91
C VAL A 139 34.37 4.58 -25.81
N GLN A 140 34.83 4.97 -24.64
CA GLN A 140 36.24 5.33 -24.43
C GLN A 140 37.19 4.13 -24.56
N SER A 141 36.76 2.92 -24.17
CA SER A 141 37.54 1.70 -24.41
C SER A 141 37.57 1.26 -25.87
N ASP A 142 36.53 1.57 -26.66
CA ASP A 142 36.52 1.30 -28.10
C ASP A 142 37.39 2.29 -28.88
N GLU A 143 37.48 3.55 -28.44
CA GLU A 143 38.39 4.56 -29.03
C GLU A 143 39.86 4.25 -28.73
N ASP A 144 40.19 3.87 -27.50
CA ASP A 144 41.56 3.51 -27.08
C ASP A 144 42.11 2.26 -27.81
N ASN A 145 41.22 1.31 -28.15
CA ASN A 145 41.59 0.09 -28.87
C ASN A 145 41.60 0.26 -30.41
N GLY A 146 41.08 1.38 -30.93
CA GLY A 146 41.02 1.69 -32.36
C GLY A 146 42.24 2.44 -32.89
N ASP A 147 42.96 3.16 -32.04
CA ASP A 147 44.16 3.94 -32.42
C ASP A 147 45.42 3.06 -32.55
N ASP A 148 45.49 1.91 -31.88
CA ASP A 148 46.61 0.97 -31.98
C ASP A 148 46.68 0.22 -33.34
N ASP A 149 45.55 0.10 -34.05
CA ASP A 149 45.46 -0.64 -35.32
C ASP A 149 45.79 0.23 -36.55
N VAL A 150 45.86 1.56 -36.40
CA VAL A 150 46.12 2.51 -37.50
C VAL A 150 47.62 2.76 -37.72
N LEU A 151 48.48 2.51 -36.72
CA LEU A 151 49.94 2.67 -36.82
C LEU A 151 50.67 1.43 -37.35
N SER A 152 49.96 0.35 -37.67
CA SER A 152 50.54 -0.95 -38.08
C SER A 152 50.38 -1.28 -39.58
N ARG A 153 50.07 -0.30 -40.44
CA ARG A 153 49.98 -0.48 -41.91
C ARG A 153 50.94 0.40 -42.69
#